data_AF-A0A5C6QMD5-F1
#
_entry.id   AF-A0A5C6QMD5-F1
#
_cell.length_a   1.000
_cell.length_b   1.000
_cell.length_c   1.000
_cell.angle_alpha   90.00
_cell.angle_beta   90.00
_cell.angle_gamma   90.00
#
_symmetry.space_group_name_H-M   'P 1'
#
loop_
_entity.id
_entity.type
_entity.pdbx_description
1 polymer ?
#
loop_
_entity_poly.entity_id
_entity_poly.type
_entity_poly.pdbx_seq_one_letter_code
_entity_poly.pdbx_strand_id
1 'polypeptide(L)'
;MWEYQHHVYYVRQELVGNNSVPVLMQGRLANFSMNFAPIIDGIERIRFMYGIDTETNPSQPGYGIVNAFVSATNMTQDLWNNAGGTRILAVKVFVLARGIRADSKYTNTNTYQLGDDLPFIPNDNYRRLLFSSTVTLYNTSVEAW
;
A
#
# COMPACT_ATOMS: atom_id res chain seq x y z
N MET A 1 1.07 8.08 26.40
CA MET A 1 1.78 8.64 25.23
C MET A 1 2.20 7.47 24.37
N TRP A 2 1.86 7.45 23.08
CA TRP A 2 2.23 6.35 22.18
C TRP A 2 3.59 6.62 21.55
N GLU A 3 4.42 5.60 21.42
CA GLU A 3 5.74 5.72 20.79
C GLU A 3 5.59 5.80 19.26
N TYR A 4 6.32 6.73 18.65
CA TYR A 4 6.41 6.79 17.19
C TYR A 4 7.19 5.58 16.67
N GLN A 5 6.56 4.79 15.80
CA GLN A 5 7.17 3.63 15.16
C GLN A 5 7.31 3.90 13.65
N HIS A 6 8.55 3.88 13.15
CA HIS A 6 8.83 4.10 11.73
C HIS A 6 9.04 2.76 11.02
N HIS A 7 8.16 2.46 10.06
CA HIS A 7 8.24 1.27 9.22
C HIS A 7 8.36 1.63 7.74
N VAL A 8 9.25 0.94 7.03
CA VAL A 8 9.39 1.02 5.58
C VAL A 8 9.09 -0.33 4.99
N TYR A 9 8.28 -0.39 3.93
CA TYR A 9 7.99 -1.64 3.23
C TYR A 9 8.42 -1.52 1.76
N TYR A 10 9.06 -2.56 1.25
CA TYR A 10 9.42 -2.65 -0.17
C TYR A 10 9.48 -4.11 -0.60
N VAL A 11 9.33 -4.34 -1.91
CA VAL A 11 9.50 -5.67 -2.51
C VAL A 11 10.92 -5.79 -3.05
N ARG A 12 11.59 -6.89 -2.71
CA ARG A 12 12.92 -7.25 -3.22
C ARG A 12 12.85 -8.60 -3.93
N GLN A 13 13.68 -8.80 -4.94
CA GLN A 13 13.88 -10.14 -5.52
C GLN A 13 15.00 -10.86 -4.77
N GLU A 14 14.72 -12.07 -4.30
CA GLU A 14 15.66 -12.97 -3.65
C GLU A 14 15.94 -14.18 -4.52
N LEU A 15 17.19 -14.65 -4.51
CA LEU A 15 17.57 -15.90 -5.18
C LEU A 15 17.48 -17.05 -4.18
N VAL A 16 16.56 -17.99 -4.45
CA VAL A 16 16.46 -19.25 -3.73
C VAL A 16 16.84 -20.38 -4.68
N GLY A 17 18.13 -20.77 -4.64
CA GLY A 17 18.75 -21.61 -5.67
C GLY A 17 18.78 -20.86 -7.00
N ASN A 18 18.13 -21.41 -8.03
CA ASN A 18 18.03 -20.79 -9.36
C ASN A 18 16.74 -19.98 -9.56
N ASN A 19 15.90 -19.82 -8.53
CA ASN A 19 14.60 -19.16 -8.65
C ASN A 19 14.62 -17.75 -8.04
N SER A 20 14.09 -16.76 -8.77
CA SER A 20 13.85 -15.41 -8.25
C SER A 20 12.48 -15.35 -7.56
N VAL A 21 12.50 -15.12 -6.26
CA VAL A 21 11.32 -15.03 -5.40
C VAL A 21 11.13 -13.56 -4.98
N PRO A 22 9.97 -12.94 -5.26
CA PRO A 22 9.67 -11.62 -4.72
C PRO A 22 9.37 -11.75 -3.22
N VAL A 23 10.01 -10.94 -2.40
CA VAL A 23 9.89 -10.96 -0.95
C VAL A 23 9.51 -9.57 -0.46
N LEU A 24 8.49 -9.49 0.38
CA LEU A 24 8.16 -8.28 1.11
C LEU A 24 9.17 -8.10 2.25
N MET A 25 9.86 -6.97 2.22
CA MET A 25 10.81 -6.55 3.22
C MET A 25 10.16 -5.52 4.14
N GLN A 26 10.53 -5.55 5.42
CA GLN A 26 10.19 -4.52 6.38
C GLN A 26 11.46 -3.93 6.98
N GLY A 27 11.59 -2.62 6.88
CA GLY A 27 12.53 -1.80 7.63
C GLY A 27 11.89 -1.29 8.91
N ARG A 28 12.57 -1.40 10.05
CA ARG A 28 12.17 -0.76 11.31
C ARG A 28 13.28 0.13 11.84
N LEU A 29 12.94 1.35 12.26
CA LEU A 29 13.88 2.26 12.90
C LEU A 29 13.94 1.90 14.39
N ALA A 30 15.07 1.42 14.86
CA ALA A 30 15.31 1.10 16.26
C ALA A 30 16.73 1.48 16.64
N ASN A 31 16.92 2.05 17.84
CA ASN A 31 18.25 2.45 18.33
C ASN A 31 19.02 3.35 17.33
N PHE A 32 18.33 4.34 16.74
CA PHE A 32 18.89 5.25 15.74
C PHE A 32 19.44 4.57 14.46
N SER A 33 19.01 3.32 14.19
CA SER A 33 19.44 2.54 13.02
C SER A 33 18.27 1.88 12.30
N MET A 34 18.35 1.85 10.97
CA MET A 34 17.35 1.23 10.10
C MET A 34 17.68 -0.25 9.90
N ASN A 35 16.84 -1.14 10.42
CA ASN A 35 17.04 -2.59 10.32
C ASN A 35 16.02 -3.21 9.37
N PHE A 36 16.49 -4.00 8.39
CA PHE A 36 15.64 -4.61 7.37
C PHE A 36 15.57 -6.13 7.50
N ALA A 37 14.36 -6.68 7.46
CA ALA A 37 14.13 -8.12 7.51
C ALA A 37 13.05 -8.54 6.50
N PRO A 38 13.16 -9.74 5.90
CA PRO A 38 12.07 -10.31 5.12
C PRO A 38 10.90 -10.64 6.04
N ILE A 39 9.68 -10.39 5.57
CA ILE A 39 8.46 -10.72 6.33
C ILE A 39 7.58 -11.75 5.63
N ILE A 40 7.46 -11.69 4.30
CA ILE A 40 6.59 -12.59 3.53
C ILE A 40 7.20 -12.86 2.14
N ASP A 41 7.36 -14.13 1.81
CA ASP A 41 7.71 -14.56 0.46
C ASP A 41 6.49 -14.57 -0.47
N GLY A 42 6.70 -14.27 -1.74
CA GLY A 42 5.67 -14.29 -2.76
C GLY A 42 4.87 -12.99 -2.90
N ILE A 43 5.21 -11.91 -2.18
CA ILE A 43 4.56 -10.61 -2.41
C ILE A 43 5.25 -9.91 -3.59
N GLU A 44 4.59 -9.91 -4.73
CA GLU A 44 5.15 -9.39 -5.97
C GLU A 44 4.93 -7.89 -6.13
N ARG A 45 3.79 -7.37 -5.67
CA ARG A 45 3.47 -5.93 -5.71
C ARG A 45 2.66 -5.52 -4.48
N ILE A 46 2.94 -4.33 -3.97
CA ILE A 46 2.12 -3.64 -2.98
C ILE A 46 1.86 -2.22 -3.45
N ARG A 47 0.61 -1.77 -3.33
CA ARG A 47 0.17 -0.42 -3.72
C ARG A 47 -0.75 0.17 -2.67
N PHE A 48 -0.70 1.49 -2.55
CA PHE A 48 -1.47 2.26 -1.60
C PHE A 48 -2.21 3.39 -2.31
N MET A 49 -3.47 3.58 -1.93
CA MET A 49 -4.24 4.77 -2.24
C MET A 49 -4.74 5.37 -0.94
N TYR A 50 -4.82 6.69 -0.89
CA TYR A 50 -5.18 7.46 0.28
C TYR A 50 -6.59 7.97 0.11
N GLY A 51 -7.46 7.57 1.05
CA GLY A 51 -8.82 8.06 1.16
C GLY A 51 -8.79 9.45 1.76
N ILE A 52 -9.11 10.45 0.95
CA ILE A 52 -9.13 11.85 1.36
C ILE A 52 -10.56 12.35 1.55
N ASP A 53 -10.69 13.35 2.41
CA ASP A 53 -11.84 14.21 2.55
C ASP A 53 -11.45 15.61 2.09
N THR A 54 -12.12 16.08 1.04
CA THR A 54 -11.95 17.42 0.48
C THR A 54 -13.08 18.37 0.86
N GLU A 55 -14.09 17.91 1.59
CA GLU A 55 -15.09 18.79 2.19
C GLU A 55 -14.55 19.37 3.50
N THR A 56 -14.43 20.68 3.54
CA THR A 56 -13.72 21.40 4.62
C THR A 56 -14.70 22.14 5.52
N ASN A 57 -15.96 22.29 5.09
CA ASN A 57 -17.00 22.94 5.87
C ASN A 57 -17.74 21.91 6.75
N PRO A 58 -17.62 22.00 8.09
CA PRO A 58 -18.25 21.06 9.01
C PRO A 58 -19.78 21.09 9.00
N SER A 59 -20.39 22.13 8.41
CA SER A 59 -21.85 22.22 8.26
C SER A 59 -22.37 21.59 6.96
N GLN A 60 -21.48 21.17 6.05
CA GLN A 60 -21.89 20.54 4.79
C GLN A 60 -21.96 19.01 4.90
N PRO A 61 -22.93 18.37 4.22
CA PRO A 61 -22.94 16.92 4.08
C PRO A 61 -21.65 16.43 3.42
N GLY A 62 -21.07 15.35 3.93
CA GLY A 62 -19.81 14.78 3.41
C GLY A 62 -18.56 15.18 4.20
N TYR A 63 -18.65 16.17 5.09
CA TYR A 63 -17.55 16.48 6.00
C TYR A 63 -17.22 15.28 6.89
N GLY A 64 -15.93 14.94 6.96
CA GLY A 64 -15.40 13.84 7.78
C GLY A 64 -15.57 12.47 7.12
N ILE A 65 -15.89 12.43 5.84
CA ILE A 65 -16.12 11.21 5.06
C ILE A 65 -15.15 11.19 3.89
N VAL A 66 -14.54 10.02 3.63
CA VAL A 66 -13.71 9.83 2.45
C VAL A 66 -14.58 10.02 1.19
N ASN A 67 -14.20 10.99 0.35
CA ASN A 67 -14.90 11.27 -0.91
C ASN A 67 -14.08 10.90 -2.16
N ALA A 68 -12.77 10.66 -2.01
CA ALA A 68 -11.91 10.19 -3.08
C ALA A 68 -10.78 9.28 -2.57
N PHE A 69 -10.30 8.37 -3.41
CA PHE A 69 -9.06 7.63 -3.20
C PHE A 69 -8.02 8.10 -4.22
N VAL A 70 -6.89 8.61 -3.74
CA VAL A 70 -5.81 9.14 -4.57
C VAL A 70 -4.56 8.27 -4.39
N SER A 71 -3.91 7.87 -5.48
CA SER A 71 -2.68 7.08 -5.38
C SER A 71 -1.50 7.90 -4.85
N ALA A 72 -0.50 7.20 -4.31
CA ALA A 72 0.71 7.84 -3.81
C ALA A 72 1.38 8.78 -4.84
N THR A 73 1.35 8.40 -6.12
CA THR A 73 1.92 9.20 -7.22
C THR A 73 1.13 10.48 -7.48
N ASN A 74 -0.19 10.44 -7.29
CA ASN A 74 -1.10 11.55 -7.56
C ASN A 74 -1.39 12.42 -6.33
N MET A 75 -0.90 12.02 -5.14
CA MET A 75 -0.98 12.84 -3.94
C MET A 75 -0.11 14.09 -4.05
N THR A 76 -0.75 15.26 -4.04
CA THR A 76 -0.05 16.55 -4.04
C THR A 76 0.50 16.88 -2.65
N GLN A 77 1.45 17.81 -2.58
CA GLN A 77 2.00 18.29 -1.31
C GLN A 77 0.91 18.89 -0.40
N ASP A 78 -0.06 19.59 -0.98
CA ASP A 78 -1.18 20.18 -0.25
C ASP A 78 -2.07 19.11 0.40
N LEU A 79 -2.36 18.02 -0.32
CA LEU A 79 -3.11 16.88 0.23
C LEU A 79 -2.32 16.15 1.32
N TRP A 80 -1.00 16.01 1.16
CA TRP A 80 -0.15 15.44 2.21
C TRP A 80 -0.11 16.28 3.47
N ASN A 81 -0.12 17.61 3.31
CA ASN A 81 -0.05 18.57 4.40
C ASN A 81 -1.42 18.93 4.98
N ASN A 82 -2.52 18.30 4.52
CA ASN A 82 -3.89 18.64 4.92
C ASN A 82 -4.21 20.13 4.69
N ALA A 83 -3.61 20.74 3.66
CA ALA A 83 -3.78 22.15 3.38
C ALA A 83 -5.24 22.46 3.02
N GLY A 84 -5.69 23.66 3.41
CA GLY A 84 -7.07 24.10 3.18
C GLY A 84 -8.12 23.36 4.02
N GLY A 85 -7.73 22.48 4.96
CA GLY A 85 -8.65 21.70 5.80
C GLY A 85 -9.00 20.33 5.21
N THR A 86 -8.35 19.91 4.12
CA THR A 86 -8.44 18.55 3.60
C THR A 86 -7.86 17.54 4.60
N ARG A 87 -8.32 16.28 4.58
CA ARG A 87 -7.86 15.26 5.53
C ARG A 87 -7.61 13.93 4.87
N ILE A 88 -6.61 13.19 5.33
CA ILE A 88 -6.42 11.78 5.01
C ILE A 88 -7.12 10.94 6.08
N LEU A 89 -8.17 10.21 5.71
CA LEU A 89 -9.02 9.47 6.65
C LEU A 89 -8.96 7.95 6.46
N ALA A 90 -8.43 7.46 5.33
CA ALA A 90 -8.28 6.03 5.10
C ALA A 90 -7.08 5.72 4.21
N VAL A 91 -6.65 4.46 4.21
CA VAL A 91 -5.70 3.90 3.25
C VAL A 91 -6.28 2.64 2.66
N LYS A 92 -6.35 2.58 1.33
CA LYS A 92 -6.67 1.36 0.59
C LYS A 92 -5.38 0.71 0.13
N VAL A 93 -5.18 -0.52 0.56
CA VAL A 93 -3.98 -1.32 0.28
C VAL A 93 -4.34 -2.38 -0.76
N PHE A 94 -3.50 -2.54 -1.78
CA PHE A 94 -3.56 -3.62 -2.74
C PHE A 94 -2.30 -4.47 -2.62
N VAL A 95 -2.46 -5.78 -2.54
CA VAL A 95 -1.35 -6.74 -2.44
C VAL A 95 -1.52 -7.81 -3.50
N LEU A 96 -0.57 -7.91 -4.41
CA LEU A 96 -0.50 -8.99 -5.38
C LEU A 96 0.46 -10.06 -4.86
N ALA A 97 -0.10 -11.18 -4.43
CA ALA A 97 0.66 -12.36 -4.06
C ALA A 97 0.86 -13.25 -5.30
N ARG A 98 2.03 -13.85 -5.41
CA ARG A 98 2.48 -14.77 -6.45
C ARG A 98 3.01 -16.04 -5.79
N GLY A 99 2.73 -17.20 -6.37
CA GLY A 99 3.40 -18.44 -5.98
C GLY A 99 4.94 -18.30 -6.05
N ILE A 100 5.64 -18.95 -5.11
CA ILE A 100 7.11 -18.96 -5.08
C ILE A 100 7.72 -19.97 -6.07
N ARG A 101 6.89 -20.88 -6.61
CA ARG A 101 7.25 -21.86 -7.65
C ARG A 101 6.33 -21.71 -8.85
N ALA A 102 6.91 -21.86 -10.03
CA ALA A 102 6.14 -21.91 -11.27
C ALA A 102 5.33 -23.22 -11.35
N ASP A 103 4.14 -23.13 -11.94
CA ASP A 103 3.30 -24.26 -12.32
C ASP A 103 3.38 -24.42 -13.84
N SER A 104 4.20 -25.35 -14.33
CA SER A 104 4.47 -25.52 -15.76
C SER A 104 3.24 -25.88 -16.60
N LYS A 105 2.13 -26.26 -15.96
CA LYS A 105 0.85 -26.58 -16.62
C LYS A 105 -0.12 -25.40 -16.65
N TYR A 106 0.27 -24.26 -16.10
CA TYR A 106 -0.57 -23.08 -15.98
C TYR A 106 0.13 -21.88 -16.62
N THR A 107 -0.57 -21.14 -17.47
CA THR A 107 -0.11 -19.85 -17.99
C THR A 107 -1.06 -18.77 -17.49
N ASN A 108 -0.50 -17.79 -16.78
CA ASN A 108 -1.23 -16.67 -16.24
C ASN A 108 -1.34 -15.55 -17.27
N THR A 109 -2.47 -15.49 -17.95
CA THR A 109 -2.84 -14.41 -18.87
C THR A 109 -3.79 -13.39 -18.22
N ASN A 110 -4.01 -13.47 -16.90
CA ASN A 110 -4.89 -12.55 -16.20
C ASN A 110 -4.29 -11.14 -16.15
N THR A 111 -5.18 -10.16 -16.09
CA THR A 111 -4.84 -8.76 -15.89
C THR A 111 -5.16 -8.36 -14.45
N TYR A 112 -4.18 -7.78 -13.76
CA TYR A 112 -4.32 -7.35 -12.37
C TYR A 112 -4.30 -5.82 -12.29
N GLN A 113 -5.41 -5.23 -11.85
CA GLN A 113 -5.54 -3.78 -11.65
C GLN A 113 -5.31 -3.41 -10.18
N LEU A 114 -4.26 -2.64 -9.88
CA LEU A 114 -3.91 -2.22 -8.52
C LEU A 114 -4.18 -0.71 -8.34
N GLY A 115 -5.41 -0.35 -8.02
CA GLY A 115 -5.80 1.06 -7.92
C GLY A 115 -5.97 1.71 -9.28
N ASP A 116 -5.33 2.86 -9.50
CA ASP A 116 -5.32 3.65 -10.75
C ASP A 116 -4.06 3.41 -11.61
N ASP A 117 -3.18 2.48 -11.22
CA ASP A 117 -1.98 2.11 -11.98
C ASP A 117 -2.31 1.47 -13.35
N LEU A 118 -1.31 1.40 -14.25
CA LEU A 118 -1.45 0.57 -15.44
C LEU A 118 -1.66 -0.91 -15.07
N PRO A 119 -2.59 -1.62 -15.73
CA PRO A 119 -2.84 -3.02 -15.44
C PRO A 119 -1.59 -3.89 -15.62
N PHE A 120 -1.33 -4.78 -14.67
CA PHE A 120 -0.21 -5.72 -14.75
C PHE A 120 -0.61 -7.01 -15.44
N ILE A 121 0.13 -7.39 -16.48
CA ILE A 121 -0.09 -8.59 -17.29
C ILE A 121 1.23 -9.39 -17.31
N PRO A 122 1.38 -10.41 -16.45
CA PRO A 122 2.65 -11.12 -16.28
C PRO A 122 2.99 -12.07 -17.43
N ASN A 123 1.98 -12.75 -18.02
CA ASN A 123 2.15 -13.76 -19.07
C ASN A 123 3.24 -14.81 -18.76
N ASP A 124 3.15 -15.43 -17.58
CA ASP A 124 4.13 -16.40 -17.09
C ASP A 124 3.44 -17.62 -16.43
N ASN A 125 4.21 -18.52 -15.82
CA ASN A 125 3.68 -19.74 -15.21
C ASN A 125 3.38 -19.63 -13.70
N TYR A 126 3.15 -18.43 -13.17
CA TYR A 126 2.89 -18.25 -11.74
C TYR A 126 1.42 -17.95 -11.44
N ARG A 127 0.86 -18.69 -10.48
CA ARG A 127 -0.46 -18.39 -9.90
C ARG A 127 -0.36 -17.15 -9.03
N ARG A 128 -1.38 -16.28 -9.11
CA ARG A 128 -1.44 -15.02 -8.34
C ARG A 128 -2.82 -14.78 -7.77
N LEU A 129 -2.85 -14.08 -6.65
CA LEU A 129 -4.06 -13.57 -6.00
C LEU A 129 -3.86 -12.09 -5.69
N LEU A 130 -4.83 -11.28 -6.09
CA LEU A 130 -4.88 -9.87 -5.76
C LEU A 130 -5.83 -9.67 -4.58
N PHE A 131 -5.29 -9.12 -3.49
CA PHE A 131 -6.04 -8.73 -2.32
C PHE A 131 -6.20 -7.22 -2.29
N SER A 132 -7.32 -6.75 -1.74
CA SER A 132 -7.49 -5.34 -1.40
C SER A 132 -8.19 -5.20 -0.06
N SER A 133 -7.77 -4.21 0.73
CA SER A 133 -8.41 -3.86 2.00
C SER A 133 -8.33 -2.36 2.23
N THR A 134 -9.34 -1.81 2.91
CA THR A 134 -9.38 -0.39 3.28
C THR A 134 -9.30 -0.28 4.80
N VAL A 135 -8.35 0.51 5.28
CA VAL A 135 -8.12 0.77 6.70
C VAL A 135 -8.45 2.22 6.99
N THR A 136 -9.36 2.46 7.94
CA THR A 136 -9.69 3.81 8.42
C THR A 136 -8.64 4.29 9.41
N LEU A 137 -8.23 5.56 9.28
CA LEU A 137 -7.26 6.21 10.16
C LEU A 137 -8.00 7.01 11.24
N TYR A 138 -8.17 6.41 12.42
CA TYR A 138 -8.91 7.05 13.52
C TYR A 138 -8.12 8.12 14.28
N ASN A 139 -6.78 8.07 14.26
CA ASN A 139 -5.92 8.96 15.05
C ASN A 139 -5.61 10.32 14.37
N THR A 140 -6.18 10.61 13.20
CA THR A 140 -6.01 11.92 12.53
C THR A 140 -6.94 13.00 13.09
N SER A 141 -7.77 12.68 14.09
CA SER A 141 -8.71 13.58 14.75
C SER A 141 -8.24 14.11 16.11
N VAL A 142 -7.04 13.74 16.57
CA VAL A 142 -6.53 14.25 17.86
C VAL A 142 -5.87 15.61 17.63
N GLU A 143 -6.66 16.66 17.79
CA GLU A 143 -6.13 18.00 18.09
C GLU A 143 -5.28 17.90 19.35
N ALA A 144 -3.97 18.10 19.20
CA ALA A 144 -3.12 18.40 20.35
C ALA A 144 -3.44 19.84 20.78
N TRP A 145 -3.94 19.97 22.01
CA TRP A 145 -4.22 21.22 22.71
C TRP A 145 -2.94 21.99 23.05
#